data_AF-A0A355AGB5-F1
#
_entry.id   AF-A0A355AGB5-F1
#
_cell.length_a   1.000
_cell.length_b   1.000
_cell.length_c   1.000
_cell.angle_alpha   90.00
_cell.angle_beta   90.00
_cell.angle_gamma   90.00
#
_symmetry.space_group_name_H-M   'P 1'
#
loop_
_entity.id
_entity.type
_entity.pdbx_description
1 polymer ?
#
loop_
_entity_poly.entity_id
_entity_poly.type
_entity_poly.pdbx_seq_one_letter_code
_entity_poly.pdbx_strand_id
1 'polypeptide(L)'
;AFNPIGSLTGMVVASMFILPGLEVSKFRDVEMDNHPEYQTMLPSEVDGLITKAMEQSAEANPEKYTTMVSHDLAVVRTPYVVIALVVLAVLLLFVISKLPDTGHEEEQIHLATLARNLFTNWQYVGGVIAQTFYVGAQIMCWTFIIHYGMTLVGLSSAEAQNYNIVAMGIFLASRFICTFILKYISPGLLLGVLAVGGGLLTAGAIFLQGYTGLYCLVGVSACMSVMFPTIYGIALNGLSPNDAKLGSAGLIFAIVGGAFMPRYQGAIIDGAGMTIAGQALESVRLSFFLPLSCFVVIAIFGFAVALCSPRPVAES
;
A
#
# COMPACT_ATOMS: atom_id res chain seq x y z
N ALA A 1 1.10 10.68 -3.13
CA ALA A 1 0.58 9.57 -3.96
C ALA A 1 1.65 8.49 -4.06
N PHE A 2 1.29 7.22 -3.98
CA PHE A 2 2.24 6.10 -4.14
C PHE A 2 2.81 6.07 -5.56
N ASN A 3 4.13 5.93 -5.69
CA ASN A 3 4.84 5.85 -6.97
C ASN A 3 5.17 4.37 -7.27
N PRO A 4 4.35 3.67 -8.07
CA PRO A 4 4.55 2.25 -8.36
C PRO A 4 5.85 1.97 -9.11
N ILE A 5 6.30 2.90 -9.96
CA ILE A 5 7.57 2.78 -10.68
C ILE A 5 8.74 2.87 -9.69
N GLY A 6 8.70 3.86 -8.79
CA GLY A 6 9.72 4.00 -7.74
C GLY A 6 9.79 2.78 -6.81
N SER A 7 8.63 2.22 -6.45
CA SER A 7 8.56 0.98 -5.66
C SER A 7 9.18 -0.21 -6.40
N LEU A 8 8.81 -0.42 -7.67
CA LEU A 8 9.36 -1.49 -8.51
C LEU A 8 10.88 -1.36 -8.67
N THR A 9 11.37 -0.15 -8.96
CA THR A 9 12.81 0.12 -9.05
C THR A 9 13.51 -0.14 -7.72
N GLY A 10 12.92 0.29 -6.60
CA GLY A 10 13.45 0.01 -5.26
C GLY A 10 13.56 -1.48 -4.96
N MET A 11 12.52 -2.26 -5.29
CA MET A 11 12.52 -3.71 -5.09
C MET A 11 13.57 -4.42 -5.97
N VAL A 12 13.76 -3.98 -7.22
CA VAL A 12 14.81 -4.51 -8.11
C VAL A 12 16.20 -4.16 -7.59
N VAL A 13 16.40 -2.93 -7.12
CA VAL A 13 17.69 -2.52 -6.53
C VAL A 13 17.98 -3.36 -5.28
N ALA A 14 16.98 -3.54 -4.42
CA ALA A 14 17.12 -4.35 -3.22
C ALA A 14 17.49 -5.80 -3.57
N SER A 15 16.77 -6.44 -4.50
CA SER A 15 16.98 -7.85 -4.83
C SER A 15 18.28 -8.13 -5.59
N MET A 16 18.70 -7.24 -6.49
CA MET A 16 19.87 -7.45 -7.34
C MET A 16 21.17 -6.93 -6.75
N PHE A 17 21.12 -5.86 -5.95
CA PHE A 17 22.32 -5.15 -5.49
C PHE A 17 22.51 -5.15 -3.98
N ILE A 18 21.44 -5.26 -3.19
CA ILE A 18 21.53 -5.20 -1.72
C ILE A 18 21.57 -6.62 -1.15
N LEU A 19 20.51 -7.41 -1.36
CA LEU A 19 20.35 -8.73 -0.73
C LEU A 19 21.54 -9.67 -0.92
N PRO A 20 22.14 -9.82 -2.12
CA PRO A 20 23.29 -10.72 -2.31
C PRO A 20 24.55 -10.27 -1.56
N GLY A 21 24.64 -8.99 -1.21
CA GLY A 21 25.76 -8.41 -0.47
C GLY A 21 25.61 -8.48 1.04
N LEU A 22 24.44 -8.86 1.58
CA LEU A 22 24.21 -8.88 3.02
C LEU A 22 24.77 -10.15 3.66
N GLU A 23 25.58 -9.99 4.70
CA GLU A 23 26.06 -11.09 5.54
C GLU A 23 24.89 -11.72 6.33
N VAL A 24 23.85 -10.93 6.65
CA VAL A 24 22.59 -11.46 7.19
C VAL A 24 21.92 -12.48 6.25
N SER A 25 22.03 -12.30 4.92
CA SER A 25 21.52 -13.30 3.97
C SER A 25 22.32 -14.59 4.04
N LYS A 26 23.65 -14.51 4.18
CA LYS A 26 24.52 -15.68 4.33
C LYS A 26 24.27 -16.41 5.65
N PHE A 27 24.07 -15.67 6.74
CA PHE A 27 23.69 -16.24 8.03
C PHE A 27 22.40 -17.06 7.90
N ARG A 28 21.40 -16.50 7.21
CA ARG A 28 20.15 -17.20 6.93
C ARG A 28 20.36 -18.50 6.17
N ASP A 29 21.15 -18.46 5.09
CA ASP A 29 21.39 -19.64 4.26
C ASP A 29 22.16 -20.73 5.02
N VAL A 30 23.13 -20.35 5.86
CA VAL A 30 23.87 -21.28 6.74
C VAL A 30 22.96 -21.89 7.80
N GLU A 31 22.08 -21.10 8.42
CA GLU A 31 21.14 -21.60 9.41
C GLU A 31 20.15 -22.59 8.79
N MET A 32 19.69 -22.32 7.56
CA MET A 32 18.83 -23.22 6.80
C MET A 32 19.54 -24.54 6.41
N ASP A 33 20.84 -24.52 6.17
CA ASP A 33 21.63 -25.73 5.88
C ASP A 33 21.88 -26.58 7.14
N ASN A 34 22.06 -25.93 8.28
CA ASN A 34 22.28 -26.58 9.58
C ASN A 34 21.00 -27.23 10.16
N HIS A 35 19.82 -26.80 9.71
CA HIS A 35 18.52 -27.27 10.18
C HIS A 35 17.66 -27.85 9.05
N PRO A 36 17.89 -29.11 8.61
CA PRO A 36 17.13 -29.75 7.54
C PRO A 36 15.62 -29.80 7.81
N GLU A 37 15.21 -29.78 9.09
CA GLU A 37 13.81 -29.72 9.51
C GLU A 37 13.07 -28.47 9.01
N TYR A 38 13.78 -27.35 8.76
CA TYR A 38 13.19 -26.10 8.26
C TYR A 38 12.58 -26.25 6.86
N GLN A 39 13.04 -27.23 6.07
CA GLN A 39 12.50 -27.49 4.74
C GLN A 39 11.06 -28.01 4.78
N THR A 40 10.62 -28.56 5.92
CA THR A 40 9.26 -29.11 6.10
C THR A 40 8.30 -28.18 6.83
N MET A 41 8.80 -27.06 7.38
CA MET A 41 8.02 -26.08 8.11
C MET A 41 7.52 -24.96 7.19
N LEU A 42 6.54 -24.18 7.64
CA LEU A 42 6.10 -23.03 6.85
C LEU A 42 7.19 -21.96 6.81
N PRO A 43 7.45 -21.31 5.67
CA PRO A 43 8.47 -20.28 5.55
C PRO A 43 8.35 -19.15 6.59
N SER A 44 7.12 -18.81 7.00
CA SER A 44 6.88 -17.82 8.06
C SER A 44 7.36 -18.25 9.44
N GLU A 45 7.30 -19.54 9.75
CA GLU A 45 7.77 -20.11 11.03
C GLU A 45 9.30 -20.16 11.04
N VAL A 46 9.89 -20.56 9.91
CA VAL A 46 11.34 -20.62 9.69
C VAL A 46 11.96 -19.22 9.84
N ASP A 47 11.39 -18.20 9.20
CA ASP A 47 11.87 -16.80 9.35
C ASP A 47 11.84 -16.34 10.83
N GLY A 48 10.84 -16.76 11.60
CA GLY A 48 10.76 -16.48 13.04
C GLY A 48 11.85 -17.19 13.87
N LEU A 49 12.19 -18.44 13.51
CA LEU A 49 13.27 -19.19 14.15
C LEU A 49 14.65 -18.61 13.83
N ILE A 50 14.90 -18.27 12.56
CA ILE A 50 16.14 -17.62 12.13
C ILE A 50 16.33 -16.28 12.84
N THR A 51 15.25 -15.51 13.01
CA THR A 51 15.31 -14.24 13.75
C THR A 51 15.80 -14.46 15.19
N LYS A 52 15.26 -15.48 15.88
CA LYS A 52 15.71 -15.85 17.24
C LYS A 52 17.14 -16.37 17.26
N ALA A 53 17.54 -17.18 16.28
CA ALA A 53 18.91 -17.67 16.15
C ALA A 53 19.90 -16.52 15.95
N MET A 54 19.50 -15.50 15.19
CA MET A 54 20.28 -14.28 15.00
C MET A 54 20.41 -13.47 16.29
N GLU A 55 19.32 -13.31 17.05
CA GLU A 55 19.35 -12.66 18.37
C GLU A 55 20.29 -13.40 19.34
N GLN A 56 20.22 -14.74 19.38
CA GLN A 56 21.11 -15.56 20.21
C GLN A 56 22.57 -15.48 19.76
N SER A 57 22.82 -15.45 18.45
CA SER A 57 24.15 -15.26 17.86
C SER A 57 24.73 -13.88 18.19
N ALA A 58 23.88 -12.85 18.24
CA ALA A 58 24.26 -11.50 18.64
C ALA A 58 24.72 -11.45 20.11
N GLU A 59 24.04 -12.16 21.01
CA GLU A 59 24.41 -12.28 22.42
C GLU A 59 25.67 -13.14 22.62
N ALA A 60 25.78 -14.26 21.89
CA ALA A 60 26.87 -15.21 22.03
C ALA A 60 28.20 -14.70 21.44
N ASN A 61 28.16 -13.92 20.35
CA ASN A 61 29.36 -13.39 19.68
C ASN A 61 29.18 -11.93 19.25
N PRO A 62 29.25 -10.96 20.20
CA PRO A 62 29.01 -9.55 19.92
C PRO A 62 29.96 -8.95 18.86
N GLU A 63 31.20 -9.43 18.80
CA GLU A 63 32.21 -8.95 17.84
C GLU A 63 31.90 -9.36 16.39
N LYS A 64 31.47 -10.62 16.18
CA LYS A 64 31.02 -11.10 14.87
C LYS A 64 29.75 -10.39 14.41
N TYR A 65 28.80 -10.19 15.33
CA TYR A 65 27.57 -9.45 15.05
C TYR A 65 27.85 -7.99 14.67
N THR A 66 28.75 -7.31 15.40
CA THR A 66 29.13 -5.92 15.07
C THR A 66 29.80 -5.82 13.69
N THR A 67 30.65 -6.80 13.35
CA THR A 67 31.29 -6.86 12.03
C THR A 67 30.26 -7.06 10.93
N MET A 68 29.31 -7.99 11.12
CA MET A 68 28.18 -8.23 10.22
C MET A 68 27.35 -6.96 10.01
N VAL A 69 26.96 -6.27 11.08
CA VAL A 69 26.21 -5.01 11.01
C VAL A 69 26.98 -3.93 10.27
N SER A 70 28.28 -3.79 10.52
CA SER A 70 29.12 -2.78 9.85
C SER A 70 29.25 -3.03 8.34
N HIS A 71 29.36 -4.30 7.94
CA HIS A 71 29.41 -4.71 6.54
C HIS A 71 28.07 -4.43 5.86
N ASP A 72 26.97 -4.86 6.46
CA ASP A 72 25.63 -4.68 5.91
C ASP A 72 25.29 -3.19 5.76
N LEU A 73 25.66 -2.36 6.74
CA LEU A 73 25.56 -0.90 6.67
C LEU A 73 26.36 -0.31 5.49
N ALA A 74 27.55 -0.83 5.21
CA ALA A 74 28.35 -0.38 4.07
C ALA A 74 27.68 -0.73 2.73
N VAL A 75 27.07 -1.91 2.63
CA VAL A 75 26.33 -2.36 1.45
C VAL A 75 25.11 -1.48 1.20
N VAL A 76 24.29 -1.20 2.22
CA VAL A 76 23.13 -0.30 2.06
C VAL A 76 23.52 1.17 1.89
N ARG A 77 24.66 1.63 2.41
CA ARG A 77 25.07 3.03 2.29
C ARG A 77 25.13 3.51 0.84
N THR A 78 25.66 2.68 -0.06
CA THR A 78 25.87 3.03 -1.47
C THR A 78 24.57 3.44 -2.18
N PRO A 79 23.50 2.62 -2.22
CA PRO A 79 22.24 3.03 -2.85
C PRO A 79 21.60 4.26 -2.19
N TYR A 80 21.72 4.43 -0.87
CA TYR A 80 21.22 5.62 -0.19
C TYR A 80 21.95 6.91 -0.61
N VAL A 81 23.28 6.85 -0.76
CA VAL A 81 24.07 7.99 -1.27
C VAL A 81 23.66 8.32 -2.71
N VAL A 82 23.45 7.31 -3.55
CA VAL A 82 22.96 7.52 -4.93
C VAL A 82 21.59 8.22 -4.93
N ILE A 83 20.64 7.75 -4.11
CA ILE A 83 19.32 8.40 -3.98
C ILE A 83 19.48 9.86 -3.52
N ALA A 84 20.34 10.12 -2.53
CA ALA A 84 20.59 11.48 -2.04
C ALA A 84 21.16 12.39 -3.14
N LEU A 85 22.09 11.89 -3.95
CA LEU A 85 22.65 12.63 -5.09
C LEU A 85 21.60 12.89 -6.18
N VAL A 86 20.72 11.93 -6.46
CA VAL A 86 19.62 12.12 -7.43
C VAL A 86 18.64 13.18 -6.93
N VAL A 87 18.26 13.14 -5.64
CA VAL A 87 17.39 14.16 -5.04
C VAL A 87 18.05 15.55 -5.09
N LEU A 88 19.35 15.63 -4.80
CA LEU A 88 20.11 16.88 -4.90
C LEU A 88 20.16 17.39 -6.35
N ALA A 89 20.37 16.52 -7.33
CA ALA A 89 20.37 16.88 -8.74
C ALA A 89 19.00 17.42 -9.20
N VAL A 90 17.91 16.77 -8.78
CA VAL A 90 16.54 17.24 -9.04
C VAL A 90 16.29 18.60 -8.38
N LEU A 91 16.76 18.80 -7.14
CA LEU A 91 16.66 20.07 -6.44
C LEU A 91 17.43 21.18 -7.16
N LEU A 92 18.65 20.91 -7.62
CA LEU A 92 19.43 21.85 -8.44
C LEU A 92 18.72 22.19 -9.75
N LEU A 93 18.10 21.19 -10.40
CA LEU A 93 17.30 21.39 -11.62
C LEU A 93 16.12 22.33 -11.34
N PHE A 94 15.42 22.17 -10.20
CA PHE A 94 14.35 23.08 -9.78
C PHE A 94 14.84 24.49 -9.45
N VAL A 95 16.02 24.65 -8.86
CA VAL A 95 16.61 25.97 -8.57
C VAL A 95 16.99 26.70 -9.87
N ILE A 96 17.45 25.97 -10.88
CA ILE A 96 17.85 26.53 -12.18
C ILE A 96 16.63 26.76 -13.08
N SER A 97 15.59 25.94 -12.96
CA SER A 97 14.36 26.06 -13.72
C SER A 97 13.49 27.16 -13.13
N LYS A 98 13.46 28.32 -13.80
CA LYS A 98 12.46 29.36 -13.50
C LYS A 98 11.07 28.81 -13.80
N LEU A 99 10.42 28.24 -12.79
CA LEU A 99 9.01 27.88 -12.87
C LEU A 99 8.21 29.18 -12.99
N PRO A 100 7.33 29.30 -13.99
CA PRO A 100 6.47 30.46 -14.12
C PRO A 100 5.59 30.56 -12.87
N ASP A 101 5.51 31.76 -12.32
CA ASP A 101 4.74 32.00 -11.10
C ASP A 101 3.25 31.80 -11.41
N THR A 102 2.68 30.73 -10.86
CA THR A 102 1.26 30.39 -11.02
C THR A 102 0.40 30.86 -9.84
N GLY A 103 0.94 31.70 -8.94
CA GLY A 103 0.24 32.19 -7.75
C GLY A 103 -0.19 33.65 -7.85
N HIS A 104 -1.50 33.90 -7.91
CA HIS A 104 -2.03 35.22 -7.56
C HIS A 104 -1.75 35.50 -6.08
N GLU A 105 -1.26 36.71 -5.80
CA GLU A 105 -0.91 37.20 -4.47
C GLU A 105 -2.05 37.09 -3.46
N GLU A 106 -1.62 36.91 -2.23
CA GLU A 106 -2.32 36.50 -1.02
C GLU A 106 -3.49 37.41 -0.61
N GLU A 107 -4.69 36.82 -0.50
CA GLU A 107 -5.74 37.35 0.35
C GLU A 107 -5.61 36.70 1.74
N GLN A 108 -5.77 37.47 2.82
CA GLN A 108 -5.53 37.00 4.20
C GLN A 108 -6.37 35.75 4.51
N ILE A 109 -5.69 34.61 4.63
CA ILE A 109 -6.33 33.32 4.86
C ILE A 109 -6.77 33.23 6.33
N HIS A 110 -8.05 33.48 6.60
CA HIS A 110 -8.66 33.11 7.89
C HIS A 110 -8.84 31.59 7.96
N LEU A 111 -7.78 30.88 8.39
CA LEU A 111 -7.71 29.42 8.48
C LEU A 111 -8.91 28.78 9.21
N ALA A 112 -9.46 29.45 10.23
CA ALA A 112 -10.59 28.94 11.00
C ALA A 112 -11.90 28.90 10.18
N THR A 113 -12.16 29.93 9.36
CA THR A 113 -13.35 29.99 8.49
C THR A 113 -13.21 28.99 7.35
N LEU A 114 -12.01 28.87 6.79
CA LEU A 114 -11.66 27.92 5.74
C LEU A 114 -11.87 26.47 6.20
N ALA A 115 -11.34 26.14 7.39
CA ALA A 115 -11.51 24.82 7.99
C ALA A 115 -12.99 24.50 8.24
N ARG A 116 -13.77 25.45 8.76
CA ARG A 116 -15.21 25.26 8.99
C ARG A 116 -15.95 24.95 7.70
N ASN A 117 -15.69 25.70 6.63
CA ASN A 117 -16.32 25.47 5.33
C ASN A 117 -15.97 24.09 4.77
N LEU A 118 -14.72 23.70 4.94
CA LEU A 118 -14.19 22.43 4.47
C LEU A 118 -14.79 21.23 5.23
N PHE A 119 -14.92 21.31 6.57
CA PHE A 119 -15.59 20.27 7.38
C PHE A 119 -17.11 20.23 7.17
N THR A 120 -17.71 21.28 6.63
CA THR A 120 -19.14 21.30 6.28
C THR A 120 -19.39 20.65 4.92
N ASN A 121 -18.39 20.62 4.03
CA ASN A 121 -18.51 19.99 2.73
C ASN A 121 -18.46 18.46 2.86
N TRP A 122 -19.61 17.82 2.63
CA TRP A 122 -19.76 16.37 2.72
C TRP A 122 -18.88 15.60 1.72
N GLN A 123 -18.61 16.17 0.53
CA GLN A 123 -17.75 15.53 -0.48
C GLN A 123 -16.29 15.52 -0.02
N TYR A 124 -15.85 16.60 0.60
CA TYR A 124 -14.50 16.69 1.16
C TYR A 124 -14.33 15.75 2.36
N VAL A 125 -15.22 15.84 3.35
CA VAL A 125 -15.13 14.99 4.56
C VAL A 125 -15.27 13.51 4.19
N GLY A 126 -16.22 13.16 3.32
CA GLY A 126 -16.37 11.81 2.78
C GLY A 126 -15.11 11.36 2.02
N GLY A 127 -14.49 12.27 1.27
CA GLY A 127 -13.24 12.02 0.56
C GLY A 127 -12.07 11.74 1.49
N VAL A 128 -11.90 12.51 2.57
CA VAL A 128 -10.86 12.28 3.60
C VAL A 128 -11.03 10.92 4.27
N ILE A 129 -12.28 10.55 4.60
CA ILE A 129 -12.58 9.24 5.19
C ILE A 129 -12.26 8.14 4.17
N ALA A 130 -12.79 8.22 2.95
CA ALA A 130 -12.56 7.24 1.90
C ALA A 130 -11.06 7.08 1.59
N GLN A 131 -10.30 8.18 1.59
CA GLN A 131 -8.85 8.18 1.38
C GLN A 131 -8.10 7.45 2.49
N THR A 132 -8.51 7.66 3.75
CA THR A 132 -7.94 6.96 4.92
C THR A 132 -8.12 5.45 4.78
N PHE A 133 -9.35 5.01 4.49
CA PHE A 133 -9.66 3.58 4.30
C PHE A 133 -9.00 3.00 3.05
N TYR A 134 -8.88 3.77 1.97
CA TYR A 134 -8.19 3.35 0.75
C TYR A 134 -6.70 3.09 1.00
N VAL A 135 -6.01 4.03 1.64
CA VAL A 135 -4.57 3.86 1.95
C VAL A 135 -4.38 2.69 2.90
N GLY A 136 -5.24 2.55 3.91
CA GLY A 136 -5.23 1.39 4.80
C GLY A 136 -5.38 0.08 4.01
N ALA A 137 -6.41 -0.04 3.17
CA ALA A 137 -6.64 -1.21 2.34
C ALA A 137 -5.46 -1.53 1.42
N GLN A 138 -4.86 -0.53 0.77
CA GLN A 138 -3.72 -0.70 -0.12
C GLN A 138 -2.51 -1.27 0.61
N ILE A 139 -2.11 -0.67 1.74
CA ILE A 139 -0.95 -1.12 2.52
C ILE A 139 -1.19 -2.54 3.04
N MET A 140 -2.40 -2.78 3.55
CA MET A 140 -2.84 -4.09 4.03
C MET A 140 -2.76 -5.17 2.94
N CYS A 141 -3.43 -4.98 1.80
CA CYS A 141 -3.43 -5.96 0.72
C CYS A 141 -2.00 -6.25 0.24
N TRP A 142 -1.15 -5.24 0.04
CA TRP A 142 0.20 -5.47 -0.47
C TRP A 142 1.15 -6.12 0.53
N THR A 143 1.11 -5.70 1.79
CA THR A 143 1.93 -6.30 2.86
C THR A 143 1.53 -7.76 3.06
N PHE A 144 0.23 -8.03 3.08
CA PHE A 144 -0.28 -9.36 3.38
C PHE A 144 -0.38 -10.28 2.16
N ILE A 145 -0.16 -9.83 0.91
CA ILE A 145 0.06 -10.73 -0.24
C ILE A 145 1.25 -11.66 0.04
N ILE A 146 2.35 -11.11 0.55
CA ILE A 146 3.58 -11.88 0.80
C ILE A 146 3.32 -12.85 1.95
N HIS A 147 2.75 -12.36 3.05
CA HIS A 147 2.42 -13.17 4.21
C HIS A 147 1.43 -14.30 3.86
N TYR A 148 0.37 -14.00 3.12
CA TYR A 148 -0.60 -14.98 2.62
C TYR A 148 0.09 -16.08 1.80
N GLY A 149 1.00 -15.71 0.89
CA GLY A 149 1.77 -16.65 0.09
C GLY A 149 2.63 -17.57 0.94
N MET A 150 3.29 -17.03 1.97
CA MET A 150 4.15 -17.82 2.85
C MET A 150 3.36 -18.75 3.78
N THR A 151 2.27 -18.27 4.39
CA THR A 151 1.54 -19.01 5.42
C THR A 151 0.51 -19.98 4.85
N LEU A 152 -0.22 -19.59 3.80
CA LEU A 152 -1.38 -20.35 3.29
C LEU A 152 -1.06 -21.16 2.03
N VAL A 153 -0.03 -20.76 1.30
CA VAL A 153 0.37 -21.42 0.04
C VAL A 153 1.69 -22.17 0.22
N GLY A 154 2.50 -21.82 1.23
CA GLY A 154 3.80 -22.42 1.48
C GLY A 154 4.88 -21.92 0.51
N LEU A 155 4.68 -20.76 -0.11
CA LEU A 155 5.65 -20.14 -1.01
C LEU A 155 6.83 -19.57 -0.22
N SER A 156 8.03 -19.62 -0.79
CA SER A 156 9.16 -18.88 -0.23
C SER A 156 8.89 -17.37 -0.26
N SER A 157 9.56 -16.61 0.62
CA SER A 157 9.48 -15.14 0.63
C SER A 157 9.78 -14.53 -0.74
N ALA A 158 10.75 -15.08 -1.48
CA ALA A 158 11.10 -14.63 -2.83
C ALA A 158 9.99 -14.91 -3.87
N GLU A 159 9.34 -16.08 -3.81
CA GLU A 159 8.23 -16.40 -4.70
C GLU A 159 6.99 -15.55 -4.39
N ALA A 160 6.66 -15.40 -3.12
CA ALA A 160 5.55 -14.55 -2.67
C ALA A 160 5.79 -13.07 -3.06
N GLN A 161 7.05 -12.61 -3.01
CA GLN A 161 7.46 -11.29 -3.51
C GLN A 161 7.24 -11.16 -5.03
N ASN A 162 7.49 -12.20 -5.82
CA ASN A 162 7.21 -12.17 -7.27
C ASN A 162 5.71 -11.96 -7.55
N TYR A 163 4.81 -12.56 -6.75
CA TYR A 163 3.38 -12.28 -6.85
C TYR A 163 3.03 -10.84 -6.51
N ASN A 164 3.70 -10.24 -5.53
CA ASN A 164 3.56 -8.81 -5.23
C ASN A 164 4.02 -7.93 -6.40
N ILE A 165 5.14 -8.27 -7.05
CA ILE A 165 5.63 -7.57 -8.25
C ILE A 165 4.61 -7.66 -9.39
N VAL A 166 4.02 -8.84 -9.62
CA VAL A 166 2.93 -9.01 -10.60
C VAL A 166 1.73 -8.13 -10.25
N ALA A 167 1.34 -8.07 -8.97
CA ALA A 167 0.25 -7.21 -8.49
C ALA A 167 0.52 -5.72 -8.78
N MET A 168 1.77 -5.26 -8.61
CA MET A 168 2.20 -3.90 -8.96
C MET A 168 2.16 -3.65 -10.48
N GLY A 169 2.57 -4.63 -11.28
CA GLY A 169 2.48 -4.57 -12.74
C GLY A 169 1.03 -4.43 -13.21
N ILE A 170 0.13 -5.24 -12.63
CA ILE A 170 -1.31 -5.16 -12.90
C ILE A 170 -1.88 -3.82 -12.45
N PHE A 171 -1.50 -3.32 -11.27
CA PHE A 171 -1.91 -1.99 -10.79
C PHE A 171 -1.51 -0.88 -11.78
N LEU A 172 -0.28 -0.92 -12.31
CA LEU A 172 0.19 0.07 -13.27
C LEU A 172 -0.55 -0.06 -14.62
N ALA A 173 -0.71 -1.28 -15.13
CA ALA A 173 -1.41 -1.55 -16.39
C ALA A 173 -2.90 -1.14 -16.32
N SER A 174 -3.58 -1.53 -15.23
CA SER A 174 -4.99 -1.18 -15.03
C SER A 174 -5.18 0.31 -14.85
N ARG A 175 -4.16 1.07 -14.43
CA ARG A 175 -4.23 2.53 -14.34
C ARG A 175 -4.57 3.15 -15.69
N PHE A 176 -3.90 2.73 -16.75
CA PHE A 176 -4.15 3.24 -18.10
C PHE A 176 -5.57 2.89 -18.58
N ILE A 177 -6.00 1.65 -18.34
CA ILE A 177 -7.33 1.17 -18.71
C ILE A 177 -8.42 1.96 -17.97
N CYS A 178 -8.31 2.06 -16.64
CA CYS A 178 -9.29 2.76 -15.83
C CYS A 178 -9.28 4.28 -16.07
N THR A 179 -8.12 4.89 -16.32
CA THR A 179 -8.04 6.30 -16.73
C THR A 179 -8.70 6.53 -18.09
N PHE A 180 -8.59 5.60 -19.04
CA PHE A 180 -9.35 5.67 -20.28
C PHE A 180 -10.87 5.56 -20.03
N ILE A 181 -11.29 4.67 -19.12
CA ILE A 181 -12.70 4.52 -18.72
C ILE A 181 -13.25 5.78 -18.05
N LEU A 182 -12.44 6.53 -17.29
CA LEU A 182 -12.84 7.82 -16.71
C LEU A 182 -13.29 8.85 -17.75
N LYS A 183 -12.93 8.68 -19.04
CA LYS A 183 -13.45 9.53 -20.13
C LYS A 183 -14.93 9.28 -20.42
N TYR A 184 -15.43 8.07 -20.13
CA TYR A 184 -16.78 7.63 -20.49
C TYR A 184 -17.71 7.49 -19.29
N ILE A 185 -17.17 7.31 -18.08
CA ILE A 185 -17.93 7.07 -16.86
C ILE A 185 -17.62 8.15 -15.82
N SER A 186 -18.62 8.56 -15.04
CA SER A 186 -18.41 9.54 -13.97
C SER A 186 -17.42 9.00 -12.92
N PRO A 187 -16.51 9.85 -12.38
CA PRO A 187 -15.50 9.42 -11.42
C PRO A 187 -16.09 8.71 -10.18
N GLY A 188 -17.23 9.18 -9.67
CA GLY A 188 -17.92 8.56 -8.54
C GLY A 188 -18.44 7.15 -8.85
N LEU A 189 -19.06 6.95 -10.02
CA LEU A 189 -19.59 5.63 -10.40
C LEU A 189 -18.46 4.62 -10.62
N LEU A 190 -17.39 5.04 -11.32
CA LEU A 190 -16.24 4.17 -11.53
C LEU A 190 -15.59 3.79 -10.19
N LEU A 191 -15.43 4.75 -9.27
CA LEU A 191 -14.91 4.48 -7.92
C LEU A 191 -15.77 3.46 -7.18
N GLY A 192 -17.09 3.61 -7.19
CA GLY A 192 -18.02 2.68 -6.54
C GLY A 192 -17.95 1.27 -7.12
N VAL A 193 -17.96 1.14 -8.45
CA VAL A 193 -17.87 -0.17 -9.14
C VAL A 193 -16.54 -0.86 -8.86
N LEU A 194 -15.43 -0.13 -8.92
CA LEU A 194 -14.11 -0.70 -8.62
C LEU A 194 -14.00 -1.08 -7.14
N ALA A 195 -14.62 -0.34 -6.22
CA ALA A 195 -14.62 -0.67 -4.80
C ALA A 195 -15.44 -1.94 -4.51
N VAL A 196 -16.57 -2.13 -5.18
CA VAL A 196 -17.34 -3.39 -5.12
C VAL A 196 -16.52 -4.53 -5.71
N GLY A 197 -15.87 -4.35 -6.86
CA GLY A 197 -14.99 -5.36 -7.46
C GLY A 197 -13.83 -5.76 -6.54
N GLY A 198 -13.15 -4.76 -5.95
CA GLY A 198 -12.08 -4.99 -4.97
C GLY A 198 -12.57 -5.68 -3.71
N GLY A 199 -13.76 -5.33 -3.23
CA GLY A 199 -14.43 -6.00 -2.12
C GLY A 199 -14.77 -7.45 -2.43
N LEU A 200 -15.34 -7.74 -3.61
CA LEU A 200 -15.66 -9.11 -4.03
C LEU A 200 -14.41 -9.97 -4.17
N LEU A 201 -13.34 -9.44 -4.75
CA LEU A 201 -12.05 -10.14 -4.84
C LEU A 201 -11.43 -10.36 -3.45
N THR A 202 -11.54 -9.38 -2.55
CA THR A 202 -11.11 -9.55 -1.16
C THR A 202 -11.92 -10.63 -0.45
N ALA A 203 -13.25 -10.67 -0.65
CA ALA A 203 -14.09 -11.75 -0.16
C ALA A 203 -13.68 -13.10 -0.78
N GLY A 204 -13.30 -13.13 -2.05
CA GLY A 204 -12.66 -14.28 -2.69
C GLY A 204 -11.41 -14.75 -1.95
N ALA A 205 -10.52 -13.84 -1.56
CA ALA A 205 -9.33 -14.17 -0.77
C ALA A 205 -9.65 -14.69 0.65
N ILE A 206 -10.79 -14.26 1.22
CA ILE A 206 -11.30 -14.76 2.51
C ILE A 206 -11.84 -16.17 2.36
N PHE A 207 -12.70 -16.45 1.37
CA PHE A 207 -13.45 -17.71 1.29
C PHE A 207 -12.79 -18.80 0.42
N LEU A 208 -11.92 -18.43 -0.52
CA LEU A 208 -11.18 -19.37 -1.37
C LEU A 208 -9.81 -19.67 -0.74
N GLN A 209 -9.38 -20.94 -0.82
CA GLN A 209 -8.13 -21.42 -0.23
C GLN A 209 -7.00 -21.52 -1.26
N GLY A 210 -5.76 -21.42 -0.76
CA GLY A 210 -4.53 -21.63 -1.53
C GLY A 210 -4.32 -20.60 -2.64
N TYR A 211 -3.78 -21.05 -3.77
CA TYR A 211 -3.44 -20.20 -4.92
C TYR A 211 -4.61 -19.35 -5.44
N THR A 212 -5.84 -19.86 -5.37
CA THR A 212 -7.02 -19.13 -5.85
C THR A 212 -7.27 -17.86 -5.03
N GLY A 213 -7.11 -17.94 -3.71
CA GLY A 213 -7.23 -16.76 -2.84
C GLY A 213 -6.09 -15.75 -3.07
N LEU A 214 -4.87 -16.24 -3.33
CA LEU A 214 -3.73 -15.41 -3.71
C LEU A 214 -3.99 -14.67 -5.03
N TYR A 215 -4.53 -15.34 -6.06
CA TYR A 215 -4.89 -14.69 -7.33
C TYR A 215 -5.98 -13.65 -7.17
N CYS A 216 -6.98 -13.90 -6.32
CA CYS A 216 -7.98 -12.90 -5.99
C CYS A 216 -7.32 -11.65 -5.39
N LEU A 217 -6.39 -11.83 -4.43
CA LEU A 217 -5.69 -10.73 -3.78
C LEU A 217 -4.77 -9.94 -4.72
N VAL A 218 -4.09 -10.63 -5.64
CA VAL A 218 -3.36 -9.98 -6.74
C VAL A 218 -4.31 -9.17 -7.63
N GLY A 219 -5.48 -9.74 -7.96
CA GLY A 219 -6.52 -9.08 -8.74
C GLY A 219 -7.08 -7.81 -8.08
N VAL A 220 -7.14 -7.75 -6.74
CA VAL A 220 -7.56 -6.54 -6.01
C VAL A 220 -6.73 -5.31 -6.41
N SER A 221 -5.44 -5.51 -6.73
CA SER A 221 -4.55 -4.44 -7.16
C SER A 221 -5.00 -3.78 -8.47
N ALA A 222 -5.67 -4.53 -9.36
CA ALA A 222 -6.26 -3.96 -10.57
C ALA A 222 -7.34 -2.92 -10.21
N CYS A 223 -8.20 -3.24 -9.25
CA CYS A 223 -9.30 -2.39 -8.81
C CYS A 223 -8.82 -1.14 -8.06
N MET A 224 -7.77 -1.27 -7.23
CA MET A 224 -7.24 -0.18 -6.42
C MET A 224 -6.55 0.94 -7.23
N SER A 225 -6.25 0.72 -8.52
CA SER A 225 -5.32 1.54 -9.29
C SER A 225 -5.66 3.03 -9.40
N VAL A 226 -6.89 3.36 -9.78
CA VAL A 226 -7.32 4.75 -10.00
C VAL A 226 -8.08 5.33 -8.81
N MET A 227 -8.27 4.57 -7.73
CA MET A 227 -9.07 5.02 -6.59
C MET A 227 -8.44 6.24 -5.90
N PHE A 228 -7.12 6.22 -5.62
CA PHE A 228 -6.43 7.37 -5.01
C PHE A 228 -6.65 8.68 -5.77
N PRO A 229 -6.29 8.81 -7.07
CA PRO A 229 -6.47 10.07 -7.79
C PRO A 229 -7.95 10.43 -7.98
N THR A 230 -8.84 9.44 -8.05
CA THR A 230 -10.28 9.67 -8.19
C THR A 230 -10.88 10.24 -6.91
N ILE A 231 -10.59 9.65 -5.74
CA ILE A 231 -11.02 10.17 -4.44
C ILE A 231 -10.46 11.58 -4.24
N TYR A 232 -9.18 11.77 -4.52
CA TYR A 232 -8.52 13.07 -4.39
C TYR A 232 -9.15 14.13 -5.29
N GLY A 233 -9.44 13.80 -6.55
CA GLY A 233 -10.08 14.69 -7.51
C GLY A 233 -11.53 15.01 -7.14
N ILE A 234 -12.30 14.03 -6.63
CA ILE A 234 -13.67 14.24 -6.16
C ILE A 234 -13.68 15.13 -4.91
N ALA A 235 -12.80 14.88 -3.94
CA ALA A 235 -12.76 15.60 -2.67
C ALA A 235 -12.42 17.08 -2.82
N LEU A 236 -11.65 17.44 -3.85
CA LEU A 236 -11.27 18.81 -4.16
C LEU A 236 -12.16 19.48 -5.22
N ASN A 237 -13.13 18.75 -5.78
CA ASN A 237 -14.02 19.30 -6.78
C ASN A 237 -14.92 20.39 -6.18
N GLY A 238 -15.03 21.54 -6.86
CA GLY A 238 -15.90 22.64 -6.43
C GLY A 238 -15.39 23.46 -5.24
N LEU A 239 -14.16 23.21 -4.74
CA LEU A 239 -13.53 24.04 -3.71
C LEU A 239 -12.91 25.31 -4.30
N SER A 240 -12.92 26.40 -3.53
CA SER A 240 -12.17 27.61 -3.90
C SER A 240 -10.66 27.32 -3.92
N PRO A 241 -9.83 28.10 -4.64
CA PRO A 241 -8.38 27.89 -4.66
C PRO A 241 -7.72 27.89 -3.27
N ASN A 242 -8.25 28.69 -2.35
CA ASN A 242 -7.78 28.75 -0.97
C ASN A 242 -8.20 27.49 -0.19
N ASP A 243 -9.47 27.07 -0.29
CA ASP A 243 -9.97 25.84 0.34
C ASP A 243 -9.26 24.59 -0.21
N ALA A 244 -8.97 24.57 -1.52
CA ALA A 244 -8.31 23.45 -2.18
C ALA A 244 -6.87 23.26 -1.68
N LYS A 245 -6.13 24.34 -1.42
CA LYS A 245 -4.79 24.26 -0.80
C LYS A 245 -4.86 23.59 0.57
N LEU A 246 -5.75 24.04 1.45
CA LEU A 246 -5.90 23.45 2.79
C LEU A 246 -6.46 22.02 2.73
N GLY A 247 -7.44 21.77 1.86
CA GLY A 247 -8.03 20.46 1.65
C GLY A 247 -7.04 19.44 1.09
N SER A 248 -6.16 19.88 0.18
CA SER A 248 -5.08 19.03 -0.35
C SER A 248 -4.14 18.55 0.75
N ALA A 249 -3.83 19.41 1.73
CA ALA A 249 -3.02 19.07 2.90
C ALA A 249 -3.77 18.10 3.83
N GLY A 250 -5.06 18.34 4.10
CA GLY A 250 -5.87 17.44 4.91
C GLY A 250 -6.01 16.03 4.32
N LEU A 251 -6.15 15.91 3.00
CA LEU A 251 -6.13 14.62 2.30
C LEU A 251 -4.78 13.90 2.41
N ILE A 252 -3.67 14.64 2.50
CA ILE A 252 -2.34 14.05 2.74
C ILE A 252 -2.25 13.55 4.18
N PHE A 253 -2.76 14.29 5.17
CA PHE A 253 -2.82 13.82 6.55
C PHE A 253 -3.72 12.59 6.72
N ALA A 254 -4.77 12.45 5.91
CA ALA A 254 -5.63 11.26 5.87
C ALA A 254 -4.84 9.96 5.60
N ILE A 255 -3.73 10.04 4.84
CA ILE A 255 -2.83 8.92 4.55
C ILE A 255 -2.25 8.35 5.86
N VAL A 256 -1.94 9.21 6.83
CA VAL A 256 -1.42 8.79 8.14
C VAL A 256 -2.45 7.95 8.89
N GLY A 257 -3.74 8.29 8.77
CA GLY A 257 -4.83 7.50 9.36
C GLY A 257 -4.86 6.06 8.82
N GLY A 258 -4.50 5.86 7.54
CA GLY A 258 -4.41 4.53 6.92
C GLY A 258 -3.29 3.66 7.51
N ALA A 259 -2.24 4.27 8.06
CA ALA A 259 -1.09 3.54 8.64
C ALA A 259 -1.43 2.77 9.93
N PHE A 260 -2.55 3.09 10.59
CA PHE A 260 -3.00 2.34 11.77
C PHE A 260 -3.64 0.99 11.38
N MET A 261 -4.22 0.87 10.18
CA MET A 261 -4.93 -0.33 9.74
C MET A 261 -4.05 -1.60 9.67
N PRO A 262 -2.82 -1.56 9.13
CA PRO A 262 -1.93 -2.72 9.15
C PRO A 262 -1.62 -3.24 10.55
N ARG A 263 -1.51 -2.35 11.55
CA ARG A 263 -1.29 -2.75 12.95
C ARG A 263 -2.49 -3.54 13.48
N TYR A 264 -3.71 -3.08 13.19
CA TYR A 264 -4.91 -3.82 13.56
C TYR A 264 -5.01 -5.16 12.82
N GLN A 265 -4.63 -5.20 11.54
CA GLN A 265 -4.60 -6.44 10.78
C GLN A 265 -3.59 -7.44 11.35
N GLY A 266 -2.38 -6.99 11.70
CA GLY A 266 -1.37 -7.82 12.36
C GLY A 266 -1.87 -8.40 13.69
N ALA A 267 -2.50 -7.58 14.54
CA ALA A 267 -3.08 -8.04 15.79
C ALA A 267 -4.19 -9.11 15.61
N ILE A 268 -4.93 -9.09 14.49
CA ILE A 268 -5.91 -10.12 14.16
C ILE A 268 -5.22 -11.42 13.73
N ILE A 269 -4.08 -11.32 13.04
CA ILE A 269 -3.30 -12.48 12.56
C ILE A 269 -2.62 -13.21 13.72
N ASP A 270 -2.10 -12.45 14.69
CA ASP A 270 -1.52 -13.00 15.92
C ASP A 270 -2.57 -13.63 16.85
N GLY A 271 -3.86 -13.39 16.58
CA GLY A 271 -4.99 -13.97 17.30
C GLY A 271 -5.30 -15.42 16.92
N ALA A 272 -6.21 -16.03 17.68
CA ALA A 272 -6.71 -17.38 17.37
C ALA A 272 -7.62 -17.38 16.13
N GLY A 273 -7.47 -18.41 15.28
CA GLY A 273 -8.37 -18.66 14.16
C GLY A 273 -9.82 -18.84 14.65
N MET A 274 -10.77 -18.42 13.82
CA MET A 274 -12.20 -18.39 14.15
C MET A 274 -12.97 -19.22 13.13
N THR A 275 -13.88 -20.06 13.62
CA THR A 275 -14.81 -20.77 12.76
C THR A 275 -16.00 -19.87 12.46
N ILE A 276 -16.13 -19.41 11.22
CA ILE A 276 -17.29 -18.62 10.75
C ILE A 276 -17.98 -19.42 9.64
N ALA A 277 -19.30 -19.52 9.72
CA ALA A 277 -20.14 -20.20 8.73
C ALA A 277 -19.76 -21.68 8.44
N GLY A 278 -19.30 -22.42 9.46
CA GLY A 278 -18.95 -23.83 9.34
C GLY A 278 -17.59 -24.12 8.68
N GLN A 279 -16.81 -23.09 8.35
CA GLN A 279 -15.42 -23.24 7.90
C GLN A 279 -14.46 -22.71 8.96
N ALA A 280 -13.42 -23.48 9.27
CA ALA A 280 -12.29 -22.99 10.05
C ALA A 280 -11.53 -21.96 9.19
N LEU A 281 -11.59 -20.68 9.58
CA LEU A 281 -10.82 -19.63 8.94
C LEU A 281 -9.54 -19.43 9.74
N GLU A 282 -8.42 -19.60 9.05
CA GLU A 282 -7.10 -19.26 9.57
C GLU A 282 -7.02 -17.76 9.86
N SER A 283 -6.24 -17.37 10.88
CA SER A 283 -6.13 -15.98 11.35
C SER A 283 -5.75 -15.01 10.23
N VAL A 284 -4.91 -15.46 9.28
CA VAL A 284 -4.54 -14.72 8.08
C VAL A 284 -5.74 -14.39 7.21
N ARG A 285 -6.67 -15.34 6.98
CA ARG A 285 -7.86 -15.13 6.15
C ARG A 285 -8.87 -14.22 6.86
N LEU A 286 -8.98 -14.31 8.18
CA LEU A 286 -9.84 -13.41 8.97
C LEU A 286 -9.39 -11.95 8.91
N SER A 287 -8.08 -11.74 8.84
CA SER A 287 -7.50 -10.41 8.75
C SER A 287 -8.00 -9.62 7.52
N PHE A 288 -8.38 -10.30 6.43
CA PHE A 288 -8.90 -9.69 5.20
C PHE A 288 -10.32 -9.13 5.31
N PHE A 289 -11.06 -9.43 6.39
CA PHE A 289 -12.32 -8.72 6.69
C PHE A 289 -12.09 -7.22 6.92
N LEU A 290 -10.90 -6.82 7.40
CA LEU A 290 -10.57 -5.42 7.61
C LEU A 290 -10.43 -4.67 6.26
N PRO A 291 -9.60 -5.11 5.29
CA PRO A 291 -9.64 -4.62 3.91
C PRO A 291 -11.03 -4.64 3.26
N LEU A 292 -11.83 -5.69 3.49
CA LEU A 292 -13.19 -5.78 2.96
C LEU A 292 -14.07 -4.63 3.47
N SER A 293 -14.03 -4.34 4.78
CA SER A 293 -14.77 -3.22 5.36
C SER A 293 -14.29 -1.86 4.83
N CYS A 294 -12.98 -1.72 4.55
CA CYS A 294 -12.44 -0.53 3.89
C CYS A 294 -13.07 -0.33 2.50
N PHE A 295 -13.16 -1.40 1.70
CA PHE A 295 -13.79 -1.34 0.39
C PHE A 295 -15.28 -1.00 0.45
N VAL A 296 -15.99 -1.46 1.48
CA VAL A 296 -17.40 -1.08 1.70
C VAL A 296 -17.52 0.44 1.92
N VAL A 297 -16.67 1.03 2.76
CA VAL A 297 -16.67 2.49 2.99
C VAL A 297 -16.39 3.26 1.70
N ILE A 298 -15.41 2.81 0.92
CA ILE A 298 -15.06 3.44 -0.37
C ILE A 298 -16.21 3.29 -1.38
N ALA A 299 -16.88 2.14 -1.43
CA ALA A 299 -18.02 1.91 -2.30
C ALA A 299 -19.20 2.82 -1.95
N ILE A 300 -19.52 2.95 -0.66
CA ILE A 300 -20.56 3.86 -0.17
C ILE A 300 -20.26 5.29 -0.61
N PHE A 301 -19.02 5.75 -0.41
CA PHE A 301 -18.61 7.09 -0.83
C PHE A 301 -18.71 7.27 -2.36
N GLY A 302 -18.21 6.32 -3.15
CA GLY A 302 -18.27 6.37 -4.60
C GLY A 302 -19.70 6.44 -5.14
N PHE A 303 -20.60 5.59 -4.65
CA PHE A 303 -22.00 5.60 -5.06
C PHE A 303 -22.76 6.83 -4.55
N ALA A 304 -22.49 7.30 -3.32
CA ALA A 304 -23.08 8.54 -2.81
C ALA A 304 -22.70 9.74 -3.69
N VAL A 305 -21.43 9.85 -4.10
CA VAL A 305 -20.96 10.88 -5.04
C VAL A 305 -21.63 10.73 -6.40
N ALA A 306 -21.76 9.50 -6.91
CA ALA A 306 -22.41 9.25 -8.19
C ALA A 306 -23.90 9.64 -8.20
N LEU A 307 -24.60 9.46 -7.08
CA LEU A 307 -26.02 9.78 -6.93
C LEU A 307 -26.26 11.28 -6.69
N CYS A 308 -25.39 11.93 -5.92
CA CYS A 308 -25.56 13.33 -5.54
C CYS A 308 -24.90 14.34 -6.51
N SER A 309 -24.02 13.91 -7.42
CA SER A 309 -23.41 14.81 -8.40
C SER A 309 -24.29 14.92 -9.65
N PRO A 310 -24.70 16.13 -10.09
CA PRO A 310 -25.39 16.28 -11.37
C PRO A 310 -24.49 15.77 -12.50
N ARG A 311 -25.04 14.93 -13.39
CA ARG A 311 -24.31 14.45 -14.58
C ARG A 311 -23.79 15.67 -15.35
N PRO A 312 -22.53 15.67 -15.83
CA PRO A 312 -22.13 16.66 -16.80
C PRO A 312 -23.06 16.49 -18.01
N VAL A 313 -23.79 17.56 -18.33
CA VAL A 313 -24.57 17.64 -19.56
C VAL A 313 -23.57 17.40 -20.68
N ALA A 314 -23.74 16.33 -21.45
CA ALA A 314 -22.90 16.05 -22.59
C ALA A 314 -22.95 17.28 -23.51
N GLU A 315 -21.81 17.95 -23.70
CA GLU A 315 -21.68 18.95 -24.74
C GLU A 315 -21.87 18.23 -26.09
N SER A 316 -23.01 18.53 -26.72
CA SER A 316 -23.43 18.04 -28.03
C SER A 316 -22.67 18.70 -29.16
#